data_AF-A0A2V5LRA9-F1
#
_entry.id   AF-A0A2V5LRA9-F1
#
_cell.length_a   1.000
_cell.length_b   1.000
_cell.length_c   1.000
_cell.angle_alpha   90.00
_cell.angle_beta   90.00
_cell.angle_gamma   90.00
#
_symmetry.space_group_name_H-M   'P 1'
#
loop_
_entity.id
_entity.type
_entity.pdbx_description
1 polymer ?
#
loop_
_entity_poly.entity_id
_entity_poly.type
_entity_poly.pdbx_seq_one_letter_code
_entity_poly.pdbx_strand_id
1 'polypeptide(L)'
;MTNRPVGTVTFLFTDVEGSTRAWEAFPAETQMALKRHDEIVAGKIEAHNGALILERGEGDSAFAVFGRANDAVAAAFEIQCELR
;
A
#
# COMPACT_ATOMS: atom_id res chain seq x y z
N MET A 1 19.19 -5.41 7.69
CA MET A 1 19.10 -4.09 8.34
C MET A 1 18.22 -3.21 7.47
N THR A 2 16.98 -2.97 7.87
CA THR A 2 16.02 -2.12 7.13
C THR A 2 16.49 -0.68 7.14
N ASN A 3 16.96 -0.20 5.99
CA ASN A 3 17.35 1.20 5.79
C ASN A 3 16.08 2.06 5.76
N ARG A 4 15.65 2.56 6.92
CA ARG A 4 14.48 3.45 7.04
C ARG A 4 14.95 4.90 6.85
N PRO A 5 14.18 5.74 6.14
CA PRO A 5 14.57 7.12 5.92
C PRO A 5 14.74 7.89 7.25
N VAL A 6 15.81 8.69 7.35
CA VAL A 6 16.09 9.59 8.47
C VAL A 6 15.96 11.05 8.01
N GLY A 7 15.43 11.93 8.86
CA GLY A 7 15.12 13.32 8.51
C GLY A 7 13.63 13.55 8.28
N THR A 8 13.25 14.34 7.28
CA THR A 8 11.84 14.51 6.90
C THR A 8 11.33 13.20 6.28
N VAL A 9 10.31 12.62 6.91
CA VAL A 9 9.65 11.39 6.43
C VAL A 9 8.26 11.73 5.91
N THR A 10 7.93 11.25 4.72
CA THR A 10 6.58 11.29 4.18
C THR A 10 5.89 9.97 4.44
N PHE A 11 4.68 10.03 4.96
CA PHE A 11 3.85 8.87 5.27
C PHE A 11 2.76 8.71 4.21
N LEU A 12 2.58 7.49 3.71
CA LEU A 12 1.47 7.11 2.83
C LEU A 12 0.63 6.04 3.53
N PHE A 13 -0.66 6.29 3.61
CA PHE A 13 -1.65 5.33 4.10
C PHE A 13 -2.63 5.05 2.97
N THR A 14 -2.96 3.77 2.77
CA THR A 14 -4.00 3.33 1.85
C THR A 14 -4.94 2.39 2.57
N ASP A 15 -6.17 2.34 2.09
CA ASP A 15 -7.22 1.44 2.58
C ASP A 15 -8.13 1.05 1.42
N VAL A 16 -8.76 -0.11 1.48
CA VAL A 16 -9.68 -0.58 0.43
C VAL A 16 -11.11 -0.20 0.78
N GLU A 17 -11.68 0.74 0.04
CA GLU A 17 -13.06 1.16 0.27
C GLU A 17 -14.05 -0.01 0.08
N GLY A 18 -14.90 -0.23 1.09
CA GLY A 18 -15.95 -1.24 1.03
C GLY A 18 -15.46 -2.69 1.19
N SER A 19 -14.21 -2.89 1.63
CA SER A 19 -13.61 -4.21 1.86
C SER A 19 -14.43 -5.10 2.80
N THR A 20 -14.97 -4.55 3.89
CA THR A 20 -15.79 -5.30 4.85
C THR A 20 -17.02 -5.91 4.16
N ARG A 21 -17.73 -5.11 3.36
CA ARG A 21 -18.93 -5.58 2.64
C ARG A 21 -18.56 -6.61 1.58
N ALA A 22 -17.44 -6.41 0.87
CA ALA A 22 -16.95 -7.38 -0.10
C ALA A 22 -16.58 -8.71 0.58
N TRP A 23 -15.91 -8.65 1.72
CA TRP A 23 -15.51 -9.82 2.51
C TRP A 23 -16.71 -10.62 3.01
N GLU A 24 -17.76 -9.94 3.49
CA GLU A 24 -19.00 -10.58 3.94
C GLU A 24 -19.75 -11.26 2.79
N ALA A 25 -19.77 -10.65 1.59
CA ALA A 25 -20.51 -11.16 0.44
C ALA A 25 -19.74 -12.23 -0.36
N PHE A 26 -18.42 -12.07 -0.52
CA PHE A 26 -17.56 -12.83 -1.42
C PHE A 26 -16.18 -13.07 -0.78
N PRO A 27 -16.08 -13.90 0.28
CA PRO A 27 -14.85 -14.01 1.07
C PRO A 27 -13.65 -14.57 0.29
N ALA A 28 -13.87 -15.58 -0.56
CA ALA A 28 -12.77 -16.21 -1.32
C ALA A 28 -12.24 -15.26 -2.41
N GLU A 29 -13.14 -14.59 -3.12
CA GLU A 29 -12.81 -13.61 -4.15
C GLU A 29 -12.13 -12.38 -3.55
N THR A 30 -12.62 -11.90 -2.41
CA THR A 30 -12.02 -10.76 -1.70
C THR A 30 -10.62 -11.12 -1.20
N GLN A 31 -10.40 -12.33 -0.69
CA GLN A 31 -9.06 -12.79 -0.31
C GLN A 31 -8.08 -12.80 -1.49
N MET A 32 -8.53 -13.27 -2.67
CA MET A 32 -7.70 -13.24 -3.88
C MET A 32 -7.42 -11.82 -4.35
N ALA A 33 -8.43 -10.94 -4.31
CA ALA A 33 -8.30 -9.54 -4.68
C ALA A 33 -7.35 -8.79 -3.75
N LEU A 34 -7.44 -8.97 -2.44
CA LEU A 34 -6.54 -8.35 -1.46
C LEU A 34 -5.10 -8.82 -1.64
N LYS A 35 -4.87 -10.12 -1.92
CA LYS A 35 -3.51 -10.59 -2.24
C LYS A 35 -2.93 -9.88 -3.47
N ARG A 36 -3.73 -9.69 -4.53
CA ARG A 36 -3.29 -8.99 -5.73
C ARG A 36 -3.06 -7.50 -5.46
N HIS A 37 -3.93 -6.88 -4.66
CA HIS A 37 -3.76 -5.52 -4.18
C HIS A 37 -2.42 -5.35 -3.44
N ASP A 38 -2.10 -6.25 -2.49
CA ASP A 38 -0.87 -6.18 -1.71
C ASP A 38 0.38 -6.29 -2.58
N GLU A 39 0.36 -7.18 -3.58
CA GLU A 39 1.44 -7.32 -4.56
C GLU A 39 1.66 -6.04 -5.38
N ILE A 40 0.57 -5.40 -5.85
CA ILE A 40 0.63 -4.14 -6.60
C ILE A 40 1.17 -3.02 -5.71
N VAL A 41 0.58 -2.86 -4.52
CA VAL A 41 0.92 -1.78 -3.59
C VAL A 41 2.37 -1.89 -3.15
N ALA A 42 2.82 -3.07 -2.71
CA ALA A 42 4.22 -3.29 -2.34
C ALA A 42 5.16 -3.01 -3.51
N GLY A 43 4.85 -3.51 -4.71
CA GLY A 43 5.67 -3.31 -5.90
C GLY A 43 5.82 -1.84 -6.29
N LYS A 44 4.75 -1.05 -6.26
CA LYS A 44 4.83 0.39 -6.57
C LYS A 44 5.54 1.17 -5.46
N ILE A 45 5.31 0.84 -4.18
CA ILE A 45 6.02 1.49 -3.07
C ILE A 45 7.53 1.28 -3.21
N GLU A 46 7.98 0.05 -3.46
CA GLU A 46 9.40 -0.25 -3.64
C GLU A 46 9.98 0.42 -4.89
N ALA A 47 9.25 0.40 -6.02
CA ALA A 47 9.68 1.05 -7.27
C ALA A 47 9.90 2.56 -7.12
N HIS A 48 9.20 3.20 -6.19
CA HIS A 48 9.32 4.62 -5.88
C HIS A 48 10.13 4.90 -4.60
N ASN A 49 11.10 4.05 -4.25
CA ASN A 49 12.00 4.24 -3.11
C ASN A 49 11.30 4.37 -1.73
N GLY A 50 10.08 3.85 -1.62
CA GLY A 50 9.34 3.73 -0.38
C GLY A 50 9.67 2.43 0.35
N ALA A 51 9.33 2.39 1.63
CA ALA A 51 9.39 1.18 2.44
C ALA A 51 8.05 0.91 3.10
N LEU A 52 7.51 -0.30 2.89
CA LEU A 52 6.31 -0.77 3.55
C LEU A 52 6.59 -1.07 5.03
N ILE A 53 5.69 -0.67 5.91
CA ILE A 53 5.73 -0.92 7.35
C ILE A 53 4.76 -2.06 7.66
N LEU A 54 5.28 -3.29 7.58
CA LEU A 54 4.52 -4.54 7.78
C LEU A 54 3.89 -4.66 9.18
N GLU A 55 4.40 -3.94 10.18
CA GLU A 55 3.90 -3.97 11.55
C GLU A 55 2.62 -3.13 11.76
N ARG A 56 2.15 -2.39 10.73
CA ARG A 56 1.06 -1.41 10.87
C ARG A 56 0.05 -1.37 9.71
N GLY A 57 0.20 -2.22 8.70
CA GLY A 57 -0.88 -2.52 7.76
C GLY A 57 -1.67 -3.71 8.31
N GLU A 58 -2.89 -3.46 8.77
CA GLU A 58 -3.79 -4.52 9.22
C GLU A 58 -4.88 -4.73 8.16
N GLY A 59 -5.13 -5.99 7.80
CA GLY A 59 -6.17 -6.35 6.84
C GLY A 59 -5.88 -5.85 5.42
N ASP A 60 -6.70 -4.90 4.97
CA ASP A 60 -6.73 -4.32 3.63
C ASP A 60 -6.02 -2.95 3.54
N SER A 61 -5.45 -2.49 4.66
CA SER A 61 -4.70 -1.25 4.72
C SER A 61 -3.20 -1.45 4.49
N ALA A 62 -2.55 -0.46 3.88
CA ALA A 62 -1.09 -0.42 3.75
C ALA A 62 -0.53 0.87 4.35
N PHE A 63 0.62 0.76 5.01
CA PHE A 63 1.35 1.88 5.57
C PHE A 63 2.79 1.90 5.07
N ALA A 64 3.20 3.00 4.45
CA ALA A 64 4.55 3.15 3.92
C ALA A 64 5.20 4.50 4.26
N VAL A 65 6.52 4.49 4.21
CA VAL A 65 7.38 5.65 4.47
C VAL A 65 8.26 5.95 3.28
N PHE A 66 8.43 7.23 2.99
CA PHE A 66 9.27 7.73 1.91
C PHE A 66 10.21 8.83 2.43
N GLY A 67 11.41 8.91 1.86
CA GLY A 67 12.34 10.02 2.15
C GLY A 67 11.96 11.32 1.43
N ARG A 68 11.09 11.27 0.41
CA ARG A 68 10.67 12.43 -0.40
C ARG A 68 9.17 12.39 -0.66
N ALA A 69 8.51 13.54 -0.59
CA ALA A 69 7.07 13.63 -0.82
C ALA A 69 6.67 13.31 -2.27
N ASN A 70 7.48 13.71 -3.25
CA ASN A 70 7.17 13.44 -4.66
C ASN A 70 7.15 11.95 -4.99
N ASP A 71 8.04 11.19 -4.36
CA ASP A 71 8.13 9.74 -4.52
C ASP A 71 6.85 9.06 -3.98
N ALA A 72 6.35 9.51 -2.81
CA ALA A 72 5.09 9.03 -2.24
C ALA A 72 3.89 9.33 -3.14
N VAL A 73 3.83 10.53 -3.71
CA VAL A 73 2.73 10.93 -4.63
C VAL A 73 2.79 10.14 -5.94
N ALA A 74 3.98 9.94 -6.50
CA ALA A 74 4.16 9.13 -7.70
C ALA A 74 3.74 7.67 -7.47
N ALA A 75 4.14 7.09 -6.33
CA ALA A 75 3.71 5.75 -5.92
C ALA A 75 2.18 5.66 -5.81
N ALA A 76 1.55 6.62 -5.11
CA ALA A 76 0.10 6.64 -4.92
C ALA A 76 -0.66 6.75 -6.26
N PHE A 77 -0.15 7.57 -7.18
CA PHE A 77 -0.73 7.69 -8.52
C PHE A 77 -0.63 6.37 -9.30
N GLU A 78 0.54 5.74 -9.34
CA GLU A 78 0.71 4.48 -10.08
C GLU A 78 -0.04 3.30 -9.45
N ILE A 79 -0.19 3.28 -8.12
CA ILE A 79 -1.07 2.32 -7.43
C ILE A 79 -2.51 2.46 -7.97
N GLN A 80 -3.03 3.69 -8.01
CA GLN A 80 -4.39 3.94 -8.51
C GLN A 80 -4.55 3.63 -10.00
N CYS A 81 -3.52 3.84 -10.83
CA CYS A 81 -3.55 3.46 -12.24
C CYS A 81 -3.58 1.94 -12.45
N GLU A 82 -2.91 1.17 -11.60
CA GLU A 82 -2.80 -0.28 -11.74
C GLU A 82 -3.99 -1.04 -11.13
N LEU A 83 -4.66 -0.45 -10.13
CA LEU A 83 -5.85 -1.03 -9.49
C LEU A 83 -7.16 -0.82 -10.28
N ARG A 84 -7.13 -0.02 -11.35
CA ARG A 84 -8.28 0.21 -12.24
C ARG A 84 -8.47 -0.89 -13.26
#